data_AF-A0A534VCB8-F1
#
_entry.id   AF-A0A534VCB8-F1
#
_cell.length_a   1.000
_cell.length_b   1.000
_cell.length_c   1.000
_cell.angle_alpha   90.00
_cell.angle_beta   90.00
_cell.angle_gamma   90.00
#
_symmetry.space_group_name_H-M   'P 1'
#
loop_
_entity.id
_entity.type
_entity.pdbx_description
1 polymer ?
#
loop_
_entity_poly.entity_id
_entity_poly.type
_entity_poly.pdbx_seq_one_letter_code
_entity_poly.pdbx_strand_id
1 'polypeptide(L)' 'MISLIATGKPNKAISSHLSISEKTVKAHLTTIFRKLGVSGRTQLALFVSQGNPLHYDAHFKPPTKASLPISPIENLKISA' A
#
# COMPACT_ATOMS: atom_id res chain seq x y z
N MET A 1 -0.90 9.46 -8.31
CA MET A 1 0.16 9.20 -7.30
C MET A 1 0.11 7.77 -6.73
N ILE A 2 -1.04 7.29 -6.23
CA ILE A 2 -1.18 5.97 -5.57
C ILE A 2 -0.63 4.81 -6.43
N SER A 3 -1.01 4.73 -7.72
CA SER A 3 -0.49 3.72 -8.65
C SER A 3 1.05 3.76 -8.75
N LEU A 4 1.67 4.94 -8.85
CA LEU A 4 3.14 5.06 -8.89
C LEU A 4 3.80 4.49 -7.62
N ILE A 5 3.18 4.70 -6.46
CA ILE A 5 3.68 4.17 -5.18
C ILE A 5 3.48 2.65 -5.10
N ALA A 6 2.32 2.15 -5.55
CA ALA A 6 2.00 0.73 -5.58
C ALA A 6 2.94 -0.05 -6.52
N THR A 7 3.38 0.57 -7.62
CA THR A 7 4.42 0.01 -8.52
C THR A 7 5.84 0.10 -7.95
N GLY A 8 6.02 0.60 -6.72
CA GLY A 8 7.33 0.67 -6.06
C GLY A 8 8.23 1.82 -6.49
N LYS A 9 7.73 2.83 -7.22
CA LYS A 9 8.57 3.96 -7.66
C LYS A 9 9.14 4.74 -6.47
N PRO A 10 10.43 5.14 -6.52
CA PRO A 10 11.05 5.95 -5.47
C PRO A 10 10.50 7.38 -5.47
N ASN A 11 10.66 8.09 -4.34
CA ASN A 11 10.16 9.47 -4.21
C ASN A 11 10.68 10.39 -5.30
N LYS A 12 11.98 10.30 -5.64
CA LYS A 12 12.62 11.06 -6.72
C LYS A 12 11.92 10.87 -8.07
N ALA A 13 11.55 9.63 -8.41
CA ALA A 13 10.84 9.35 -9.66
C ALA A 13 9.41 9.88 -9.63
N ILE A 14 8.72 9.77 -8.49
CA ILE A 14 7.37 10.31 -8.30
C ILE A 14 7.38 11.85 -8.39
N SER A 15 8.35 12.51 -7.77
CA SER A 15 8.51 13.96 -7.84
C SER A 15 8.75 14.44 -9.27
N SER A 16 9.63 13.77 -10.02
CA SER A 16 9.88 14.10 -11.42
C SER A 16 8.64 13.89 -12.29
N HIS A 17 7.92 12.80 -12.09
CA HIS A 17 6.72 12.48 -12.88
C HIS A 17 5.54 13.42 -12.60
N LEU A 18 5.45 13.96 -11.39
CA LEU A 18 4.37 14.86 -10.97
C LEU A 18 4.79 16.33 -10.94
N SER A 19 6.04 16.64 -11.30
CA SER A 19 6.62 18.00 -11.24
C SER A 19 6.45 18.70 -9.88
N ILE A 20 6.63 17.95 -8.79
CA ILE A 20 6.55 18.46 -7.40
C ILE A 20 7.83 18.14 -6.63
N SER A 21 8.06 18.77 -5.48
CA SER A 21 9.23 18.45 -4.64
C SER A 21 9.11 17.08 -3.96
N GLU A 22 10.24 16.43 -3.66
CA GLU A 22 10.24 15.20 -2.84
C GLU A 22 9.64 15.42 -1.44
N LYS A 23 9.75 16.63 -0.89
CA LYS A 23 9.10 17.02 0.37
C LYS A 23 7.58 16.95 0.24
N THR A 24 7.03 17.43 -0.87
CA THR A 24 5.60 17.36 -1.20
C THR A 24 5.16 15.90 -1.39
N VAL A 25 5.98 15.08 -2.06
CA VAL A 25 5.73 13.63 -2.18
C VAL A 25 5.63 12.98 -0.80
N LYS A 26 6.54 13.28 0.14
CA LYS A 26 6.48 12.75 1.52
C LYS A 26 5.21 13.19 2.25
N ALA A 27 4.80 14.46 2.13
CA ALA A 27 3.58 14.95 2.75
C ALA A 27 2.32 14.25 2.21
N HIS A 28 2.25 14.04 0.89
CA HIS A 28 1.17 13.27 0.28
C HIS A 28 1.19 11.81 0.72
N LEU A 29 2.35 11.16 0.82
CA LEU A 29 2.48 9.79 1.33
C LEU A 29 1.90 9.65 2.74
N THR A 30 2.29 10.53 3.67
CA THR A 30 1.75 10.54 5.04
C THR A 30 0.23 10.68 5.04
N THR A 31 -0.30 11.57 4.20
CA THR A 31 -1.74 11.78 4.10
C THR A 31 -2.46 10.56 3.52
N ILE A 32 -1.93 9.98 2.44
CA ILE A 32 -2.48 8.79 1.79
C ILE A 32 -2.48 7.61 2.76
N PHE A 33 -1.37 7.35 3.43
CA PHE A 33 -1.23 6.29 4.42
C PHE A 33 -2.25 6.42 5.53
N ARG A 34 -2.40 7.64 6.08
CA ARG A 34 -3.40 7.93 7.10
C ARG A 34 -4.84 7.74 6.60
N LYS A 35 -5.16 8.21 5.39
CA LYS A 35 -6.51 8.12 4.82
C LYS A 35 -6.90 6.68 4.45
N LEU A 36 -5.92 5.84 4.09
CA LEU A 36 -6.14 4.45 3.71
C LEU A 36 -5.90 3.46 4.85
N GLY A 37 -5.48 3.92 6.03
CA GLY A 37 -5.16 3.04 7.16
C GLY A 37 -3.95 2.12 6.92
N VAL A 38 -3.07 2.46 5.99
CA VAL A 38 -1.89 1.65 5.66
C VAL A 38 -0.63 2.27 6.25
N SER A 39 0.28 1.45 6.78
CA SER A 39 1.49 1.89 7.47
C SER A 39 2.68 2.14 6.53
N GLY A 40 2.56 1.81 5.24
CA GLY A 40 3.65 2.03 4.30
C GLY A 40 3.38 1.55 2.88
N ARG A 41 4.41 1.67 2.04
CA ARG A 41 4.32 1.39 0.60
C ARG A 41 3.96 -0.05 0.28
N THR A 42 4.53 -1.02 1.00
CA THR A 42 4.22 -2.44 0.79
C THR A 42 2.75 -2.74 1.06
N GLN A 43 2.22 -2.25 2.18
CA GLN A 43 0.81 -2.41 2.51
C GLN A 43 -0.10 -1.67 1.53
N LEU A 44 0.31 -0.49 1.04
CA LEU A 44 -0.40 0.21 -0.02
C LEU A 44 -0.43 -0.59 -1.34
N ALA A 45 0.68 -1.23 -1.71
CA ALA A 45 0.74 -2.04 -2.93
C ALA A 45 -0.23 -3.22 -2.86
N LEU A 46 -0.26 -3.91 -1.72
CA LEU A 46 -1.20 -5.02 -1.46
C LEU A 46 -2.65 -4.53 -1.43
N PHE A 47 -2.92 -3.40 -0.76
CA PHE A 47 -4.24 -2.76 -0.72
C PHE A 47 -4.77 -2.52 -2.14
N VAL A 48 -3.92 -2.00 -3.04
CA VAL A 48 -4.29 -1.73 -4.43
C VAL A 48 -4.45 -3.02 -5.24
N SER A 49 -3.65 -4.05 -5.00
CA SER A 49 -3.75 -5.31 -5.75
C SER A 49 -4.95 -6.17 -5.34
N GLN A 50 -5.46 -6.03 -4.11
CA GLN A 50 -6.51 -6.90 -3.56
C GLN A 50 -7.94 -6.33 -3.62
N GLY A 51 -8.15 -5.09 -4.07
CA GLY A 51 -9.51 -4.56 -4.32
C GLY A 51 -10.34 -4.07 -3.12
N ASN A 52 -9.80 -4.14 -1.88
CA ASN A 52 -10.30 -3.59 -0.59
C ASN A 52 -11.56 -4.27 0.06
N PRO A 53 -11.73 -4.38 1.41
CA PRO A 53 -11.08 -3.61 2.48
C PRO A 53 -10.26 -4.36 3.52
N LEU A 54 -9.04 -3.84 3.75
CA LEU A 54 -8.42 -3.88 5.06
C LEU A 54 -9.33 -3.06 5.98
N HIS A 55 -10.28 -3.72 6.62
CA HIS A 55 -11.16 -3.08 7.58
C HIS A 55 -10.28 -2.62 8.76
N TYR A 56 -10.23 -1.32 8.99
CA TYR A 56 -9.58 -0.74 10.16
C TYR A 56 -10.50 -0.95 11.37
N ASP A 57 -10.46 -2.14 11.95
CA ASP A 57 -10.96 -2.32 13.31
C ASP A 57 -9.99 -1.63 14.26
N ALA A 58 -10.47 -0.89 15.27
CA ALA A 58 -9.62 -0.20 16.24
C ALA A 58 -8.72 -1.17 17.04
N HIS A 59 -8.97 -2.48 16.92
CA HIS A 59 -8.18 -3.59 17.48
C HIS A 59 -7.22 -4.25 16.47
N PHE A 60 -7.27 -3.88 15.18
CA PHE A 60 -6.37 -4.42 14.16
C PHE A 60 -4.99 -3.75 14.26
N LYS A 61 -4.07 -4.40 14.96
CA LYS A 61 -2.65 -4.06 14.92
C LYS A 61 -2.18 -4.34 13.48
N PRO A 62 -1.76 -3.33 12.70
CA PRO A 62 -1.31 -3.56 11.33
C PRO A 62 -0.18 -4.59 11.36
N PRO A 63 -0.16 -5.57 10.42
CA PRO A 63 0.90 -6.55 10.39
C PRO A 63 2.22 -5.79 10.28
N THR A 64 3.02 -5.86 11.34
CA THR A 64 4.41 -5.42 11.31
C THR A 64 5.10 -6.17 10.17
N LYS A 65 6.21 -5.64 9.63
CA LYS A 65 6.95 -6.23 8.49
C LYS A 65 7.17 -7.76 8.55
N ALA A 66 7.07 -8.37 9.73
CA ALA A 66 7.20 -9.81 10.00
C ALA A 66 5.90 -10.64 9.90
N SER A 67 4.73 -10.03 9.70
CA SER A 67 3.42 -10.71 9.76
C SER A 67 2.57 -10.51 8.51
N LEU A 68 3.14 -10.06 7.39
CA LEU A 68 2.42 -10.06 6.12
C LEU A 68 2.03 -11.52 5.82
N PRO A 69 0.73 -11.87 5.74
CA PRO A 69 0.37 -13.18 5.23
C PRO A 69 0.86 -13.20 3.79
N ILE A 70 1.91 -14.00 3.54
CA ILE A 70 2.12 -14.55 2.22
C ILE A 70 0.88 -15.42 2.03
N SER A 71 -0.18 -14.87 1.45
CA SER A 71 -1.29 -15.70 0.99
C SER A 71 -0.68 -16.50 -0.15
N PRO A 72 -0.46 -17.82 -0.01
CA PRO A 72 -0.05 -18.62 -1.14
C PRO A 72 -1.19 -18.50 -2.15
N ILE A 73 -0.83 -18.31 -3.41
CA ILE A 73 -1.77 -18.32 -4.54
C ILE A 73 -2.32 -19.77 -4.77
N GLU A 74 -2.16 -20.67 -3.80
CA GLU A 74 -2.53 -22.08 -3.82
C GLU A 74 -3.70 -22.35 -2.86
N ASN A 75 -4.90 -21.96 -3.28
CA ASN A 75 -6.07 -22.83 -3.13
C ASN A 75 -7.27 -22.24 -3.89
N LEU A 76 -7.12 -22.12 -5.21
CA LEU A 76 -8.29 -22.29 -6.05
C LEU A 76 -8.64 -23.78 -6.02
N LYS A 77 -9.40 -24.19 -4.99
CA LYS A 77 -10.15 -25.44 -5.01
C LYS A 77 -11.12 -25.35 -6.19
N ILE A 78 -10.69 -25.82 -7.36
CA ILE A 78 -11.60 -26.21 -8.43
C ILE A 78 -12.24 -27.50 -7.92
N SER A 79 -13.36 -27.33 -7.21
CA SER A 79 -14.29 -28.40 -6.89
C SER A 79 -15.47 -28.23 -7.83
N ALA A 80 -15.42 -28.91 -8.97
CA ALA A 80 -16.56 -29.36 -9.78
C ALA A 80 -16.02 -30.32 -10.86
#